data_AF-A0A1X2AF67-F1
#
_entry.id   AF-A0A1X2AF67-F1
#
_cell.length_a   1.000
_cell.length_b   1.000
_cell.length_c   1.000
_cell.angle_alpha   90.00
_cell.angle_beta   90.00
_cell.angle_gamma   90.00
#
_symmetry.space_group_name_H-M   'P 1'
#
loop_
_entity.id
_entity.type
_entity.pdbx_description
1 polymer ?
#
loop_
_entity_poly.entity_id
_entity_poly.type
_entity_poly.pdbx_seq_one_letter_code
_entity_poly.pdbx_strand_id
1 'polypeptide(L)'
;MWLRQEDDEVICTVVDPDESTYELDVDALSMRGAQREMTGYFIDQNYEPVDQWRVEVDGANGPVETVRTFRPTGFQGQGYDDDAVDALDAADELLS
;
A
#
# COMPACT_ATOMS: atom_id res chain seq x y z
N MET A 1 5.60 -8.86 -0.62
CA MET A 1 5.82 -7.95 -1.75
C MET A 1 7.30 -7.95 -2.10
N TRP A 2 7.61 -8.02 -3.38
CA TRP A 2 8.94 -8.18 -3.97
C TRP A 2 9.17 -7.03 -4.96
N LEU A 3 10.30 -6.35 -4.84
CA LEU A 3 10.82 -5.41 -5.83
C LEU A 3 12.02 -5.98 -6.56
N ARG A 4 12.00 -5.94 -7.89
CA ARG A 4 13.10 -6.39 -8.75
C ARG A 4 13.50 -5.26 -9.68
N GLN A 5 14.78 -4.89 -9.69
CA GLN A 5 15.31 -3.89 -10.61
C GLN A 5 16.01 -4.58 -11.77
N GLU A 6 15.49 -4.36 -12.97
CA GLU A 6 16.07 -4.80 -14.25
C GLU A 6 16.37 -3.56 -15.09
N ASP A 7 17.63 -3.41 -15.51
CA ASP A 7 18.11 -2.24 -16.23
C ASP A 7 17.68 -0.92 -15.53
N ASP A 8 16.79 -0.15 -16.16
CA ASP A 8 16.29 1.15 -15.69
C ASP A 8 14.86 1.09 -15.10
N GLU A 9 14.27 -0.10 -14.97
CA GLU A 9 12.90 -0.31 -14.48
C GLU A 9 12.90 -1.04 -13.13
N VAL A 10 11.97 -0.69 -12.24
CA VAL A 10 11.70 -1.43 -11.00
C VAL A 10 10.31 -2.04 -11.09
N ILE A 11 10.24 -3.36 -11.04
CA ILE A 11 8.99 -4.11 -11.07
C ILE A 11 8.58 -4.45 -9.63
N CYS A 12 7.32 -4.19 -9.28
CA CYS A 12 6.74 -4.60 -8.00
C CYS A 12 5.78 -5.78 -8.19
N THR A 13 6.08 -6.91 -7.55
CA THR A 13 5.19 -8.06 -7.47
C THR A 13 4.64 -8.22 -6.06
N VAL A 14 3.32 -8.23 -5.93
CA VAL A 14 2.65 -8.63 -4.70
C VAL A 14 2.44 -10.14 -4.73
N VAL A 15 2.67 -10.78 -3.59
CA VAL A 15 2.50 -12.22 -3.41
C VAL A 15 1.57 -12.38 -2.22
N ASP A 16 0.39 -12.92 -2.47
CA ASP A 16 -0.61 -13.20 -1.45
C ASP A 16 -0.32 -14.51 -0.71
N PRO A 17 -0.96 -14.76 0.45
CA PRO A 17 -0.72 -15.98 1.23
C PRO A 17 -1.07 -17.29 0.53
N ASP A 18 -1.91 -17.24 -0.51
CA ASP A 18 -2.27 -18.38 -1.35
C ASP A 18 -1.32 -18.56 -2.56
N GLU A 19 -0.19 -17.85 -2.54
CA GLU A 19 0.84 -17.83 -3.58
C GLU A 19 0.39 -17.20 -4.90
N SER A 20 -0.81 -16.63 -4.97
CA SER A 20 -1.22 -15.82 -6.10
C SER A 20 -0.41 -14.52 -6.16
N THR A 21 -0.20 -14.03 -7.37
CA THR A 21 0.62 -12.84 -7.60
C THR A 21 -0.05 -11.85 -8.55
N TYR A 22 0.26 -10.58 -8.34
CA TYR A 22 -0.08 -9.51 -9.27
C TYR A 22 1.00 -8.43 -9.23
N GLU A 23 1.09 -7.64 -10.29
CA GLU A 23 2.05 -6.55 -10.40
C GLU A 23 1.37 -5.21 -10.08
N LEU A 24 2.15 -4.30 -9.51
CA LEU A 24 1.78 -2.90 -9.29
C LEU A 24 2.74 -2.02 -10.07
N ASP A 25 2.20 -0.95 -10.66
CA ASP A 25 3.00 0.07 -11.31
C ASP A 25 3.91 0.76 -10.29
N VAL A 26 5.14 1.07 -10.71
CA VAL A 26 6.15 1.77 -9.90
C VAL A 26 6.68 2.95 -10.69
N ASP A 27 6.48 4.16 -10.17
CA ASP A 27 6.95 5.39 -10.82
C ASP A 27 8.45 5.65 -10.54
N ALA A 28 8.99 5.11 -9.45
CA ALA A 28 10.36 5.35 -9.06
C ALA A 28 11.41 4.61 -9.92
N LEU A 29 12.36 5.39 -10.45
CA LEU A 29 13.49 4.91 -11.26
C LEU A 29 14.68 4.34 -10.45
N SER A 30 14.48 3.99 -9.18
CA SER A 30 15.54 3.43 -8.35
C SER A 30 14.98 2.52 -7.28
N MET A 31 15.72 1.48 -6.91
CA MET A 31 15.30 0.55 -5.86
C MET A 31 14.93 1.26 -4.56
N ARG A 32 15.75 2.23 -4.10
CA ARG A 32 15.44 3.00 -2.88
C ARG A 32 14.18 3.86 -3.02
N GLY A 33 13.92 4.40 -4.20
CA GLY A 33 12.70 5.16 -4.48
C GLY A 33 11.47 4.25 -4.45
N ALA A 34 11.53 3.14 -5.17
CA ALA A 34 10.46 2.15 -5.23
C ALA A 34 10.14 1.56 -3.86
N GLN A 35 11.15 1.27 -3.05
CA GLN A 35 10.96 0.82 -1.67
C GLN A 35 10.15 1.83 -0.82
N ARG A 36 10.38 3.13 -1.01
CA ARG A 36 9.65 4.19 -0.29
C ARG A 36 8.24 4.35 -0.82
N GLU A 37 8.11 4.42 -2.14
CA GLU A 37 6.84 4.53 -2.86
C GLU A 37 5.90 3.39 -2.47
N MET A 38 6.34 2.14 -2.65
CA MET A 38 5.51 0.99 -2.34
C MET A 38 5.22 0.84 -0.85
N THR A 39 6.15 1.24 0.04
CA THR A 39 5.83 1.31 1.47
C THR A 39 4.71 2.31 1.74
N GLY A 40 4.73 3.48 1.09
CA GLY A 40 3.66 4.48 1.19
C GLY A 40 2.32 3.96 0.66
N TYR A 41 2.33 3.33 -0.51
CA TYR A 41 1.16 2.70 -1.12
C TYR A 41 0.48 1.71 -0.16
N PHE A 42 1.24 0.76 0.40
CA PHE A 42 0.66 -0.24 1.31
C PHE A 42 0.13 0.37 2.61
N ILE A 43 0.77 1.43 3.13
CA ILE A 43 0.27 2.16 4.30
C ILE A 43 -1.09 2.82 4.00
N ASP A 44 -1.23 3.46 2.84
CA ASP A 44 -2.49 4.05 2.40
C ASP A 44 -3.61 3.00 2.24
N GLN A 45 -3.24 1.78 1.84
CA GLN A 45 -4.15 0.63 1.75
C GLN A 45 -4.41 -0.09 3.07
N ASN A 46 -4.04 0.50 4.22
CA ASN A 46 -4.23 -0.05 5.57
C ASN A 46 -3.44 -1.34 5.83
N TYR A 47 -2.20 -1.35 5.37
CA TYR A 47 -1.20 -2.34 5.75
C TYR A 47 -0.05 -1.68 6.50
N GLU A 48 0.60 -2.46 7.36
CA GLU A 48 1.84 -2.05 8.02
C GLU A 48 2.97 -3.03 7.71
N PRO A 49 4.22 -2.54 7.63
CA PRO A 49 5.36 -3.42 7.43
C PRO A 49 5.65 -4.26 8.68
N VAL A 50 5.89 -5.56 8.47
CA VAL A 50 6.21 -6.50 9.54
C VAL A 50 7.72 -6.53 9.82
N ASP A 51 8.52 -6.35 8.77
CA ASP A 51 9.98 -6.45 8.81
C ASP A 51 10.65 -5.25 8.14
N GLN A 52 11.99 -5.24 8.17
CA GLN A 52 12.80 -4.36 7.32
C GLN A 52 12.94 -4.97 5.93
N TRP A 53 13.26 -4.13 4.94
CA TRP A 53 13.63 -4.60 3.62
C TRP A 53 14.79 -5.59 3.70
N ARG A 54 14.63 -6.75 3.07
CA ARG A 54 15.70 -7.74 2.89
C ARG A 54 16.16 -7.73 1.44
N VAL A 55 17.46 -7.89 1.24
CA VAL A 55 18.06 -8.10 -0.08
C VAL A 55 18.14 -9.60 -0.30
N GLU A 56 17.44 -10.10 -1.32
CA GLU A 56 17.49 -11.51 -1.72
C GLU A 56 18.58 -11.71 -2.79
N VAL A 57 18.72 -10.76 -3.71
CA VAL A 57 19.81 -10.70 -4.71
C VAL A 57 20.43 -9.30 -4.70
N ASP A 58 21.75 -9.25 -4.57
CA ASP A 58 22.52 -8.01 -4.39
C ASP A 58 22.91 -7.32 -5.71
N GLY A 59 22.53 -7.90 -6.85
CA GLY A 59 22.84 -7.39 -8.17
C GLY A 59 24.19 -7.84 -8.75
N ALA A 60 25.02 -8.59 -8.00
CA ALA A 60 26.36 -8.95 -8.49
C ALA A 60 26.34 -9.93 -9.67
N ASN A 61 25.32 -10.81 -9.74
CA ASN A 61 25.16 -11.83 -10.77
C ASN A 61 23.73 -11.88 -11.34
N GLY A 62 22.97 -10.79 -11.25
CA GLY A 62 21.56 -10.75 -11.62
C GLY A 62 20.91 -9.40 -11.29
N PRO A 63 19.57 -9.30 -11.40
CA PRO A 63 18.86 -8.10 -10.97
C PRO A 63 18.98 -7.91 -9.45
N VAL A 64 18.84 -6.67 -8.99
CA VAL A 64 18.71 -6.40 -7.56
C VAL A 64 17.30 -6.80 -7.14
N GLU A 65 17.17 -7.61 -6.11
CA GLU A 65 15.89 -8.10 -5.62
C GLU A 65 15.76 -7.84 -4.13
N THR A 66 14.68 -7.18 -3.74
CA THR A 66 14.39 -6.91 -2.34
C THR A 66 12.96 -7.28 -1.99
N VAL A 67 12.76 -7.76 -0.77
CA VAL A 67 11.46 -8.22 -0.28
C VAL A 67 11.10 -7.53 1.02
N ARG A 68 9.80 -7.31 1.21
CA ARG A 68 9.24 -6.89 2.49
C ARG A 68 7.86 -7.49 2.71
N THR A 69 7.60 -7.83 3.95
CA THR A 69 6.32 -8.39 4.40
C THR A 69 5.43 -7.28 4.95
N PHE A 70 4.17 -7.28 4.54
CA PHE A 70 3.14 -6.39 5.05
C PHE A 70 2.01 -7.21 5.66
N ARG A 71 1.34 -6.65 6.66
CA ARG A 71 0.12 -7.21 7.24
C ARG A 71 -0.97 -6.16 7.32
N PRO A 72 -2.26 -6.53 7.25
CA PRO A 72 -3.35 -5.59 7.45
C PRO A 72 -3.22 -4.93 8.83
N THR A 73 -3.29 -3.60 8.90
CA THR A 73 -3.57 -2.89 10.14
C THR A 73 -5.03 -3.15 10.43
N GLY A 74 -5.35 -4.05 11.36
CA GLY A 74 -6.72 -4.47 11.63
C GLY A 74 -7.67 -3.27 11.69
N PHE A 75 -8.54 -3.14 10.69
CA PHE A 75 -9.54 -2.08 10.64
C PHE A 75 -10.47 -2.21 11.86
N GLN A 76 -10.29 -1.36 12.86
CA GLN A 76 -11.44 -0.88 13.63
C GLN A 76 -11.97 0.31 12.82
N GLY A 77 -13.21 0.18 12.35
CA GLY A 77 -13.79 1.00 11.30
C GLY A 77 -13.51 2.48 11.45
N GLN A 78 -13.02 3.07 10.37
CA GLN A 78 -13.16 4.49 10.13
C GLN A 78 -14.66 4.73 9.97
N GLY A 79 -15.30 5.20 11.05
CA GLY A 79 -16.57 5.88 10.95
C GLY A 79 -16.38 6.99 9.92
N TYR A 80 -17.02 6.84 8.77
CA TYR A 80 -17.45 8.02 8.05
C TYR A 80 -18.36 8.74 9.01
N ASP A 81 -17.89 9.85 9.57
CA ASP A 81 -18.72 10.78 10.32
C ASP A 81 -19.86 11.18 9.38
N ASP A 82 -21.01 10.54 9.59
CA ASP A 82 -22.32 10.92 9.08
C ASP A 82 -22.81 12.19 9.80
N ASP A 83 -21.92 13.19 9.93
CA ASP A 83 -22.25 14.53 10.40
C ASP A 83 -22.88 15.37 9.26
N ALA A 84 -23.73 14.72 8.46
CA ALA A 84 -24.57 15.33 7.45
C ALA A 84 -26.08 15.22 7.78
N VAL A 85 -26.43 14.89 9.02
CA VAL A 85 -27.83 14.85 9.50
C VAL A 85 -28.11 15.86 10.60
N ASP A 86 -27.74 17.13 10.39
CA ASP A 86 -28.14 18.24 11.28
C ASP A 86 -28.75 19.42 10.52
N ALA A 87 -29.53 19.12 9.47
CA ALA A 87 -30.20 20.14 8.65
C ALA A 87 -31.64 19.79 8.24
N LEU A 88 -32.32 18.90 8.99
CA LEU A 88 -33.72 18.54 8.70
C LEU A 88 -34.67 18.54 9.91
N ASP A 89 -34.32 19.18 11.03
CA ASP A 89 -35.21 19.32 12.20
C ASP A 89 -35.57 20.79 12.53
N ALA A 90 -35.38 21.71 11.57
CA ALA A 90 -35.80 23.12 11.69
C ALA A 90 -36.95 23.50 10.75
N ALA A 91 -37.56 22.52 10.07
CA ALA A 91 -38.65 22.76 9.13
C ALA A 91 -40.05 22.38 9.67
N ASP A 92 -40.14 21.72 10.83
CA ASP A 92 -41.43 21.26 11.39
C ASP A 92 -42.07 22.26 12.39
N GLU A 93 -41.43 23.39 12.70
CA GLU A 93 -42.02 24.45 13.55
C GLU A 93 -42.57 25.66 12.77
N LEU A 94 -42.64 25.61 11.43
CA LEU A 94 -43.14 26.72 10.60
C LEU A 94 -44.36 26.40 9.73
N LEU A 95 -45.00 25.23 9.90
CA LEU A 95 -46.18 24.84 9.11
C LEU A 95 -47.36 24.21 9.88
N SER A 96 -47.67 24.77 11.06
CA SER A 96 -49.02 24.76 11.67
C SER A 96 -49.41 23.54 12.51
#